data_AF-E9FIZ4-F1
#
_entry.id   AF-E9FIZ4-F1
#
_cell.length_a   1.000
_cell.length_b   1.000
_cell.length_c   1.000
_cell.angle_alpha   90.00
_cell.angle_beta   90.00
_cell.angle_gamma   90.00
#
_symmetry.space_group_name_H-M   'P 1'
#
loop_
_entity.id
_entity.type
_entity.pdbx_description
1 polymer ?
#
loop_
_entity_poly.entity_id
_entity_poly.type
_entity_poly.pdbx_seq_one_letter_code
_entity_poly.pdbx_strand_id
1 'polypeptide(L)'
;MKNKKEVYGFRKSKVAKTLCGAVLGTALIALADKAVFADEVTETTSTSTVEVATTGNPATNLPEAQGEMSQVAKESQAKAGSKDSALPVEVSSADLDKAVADAKSAGVKVVQDETKDKGTATTATENAQKQDEIKSDYAKQAEEVKTTTEAYKKKSQLIRLKQIKSML
;
A
#
# COMPACT_ATOMS: atom_id res chain seq x y z
N MET A 1 -27.89 43.21 -0.30
CA MET A 1 -27.15 44.35 0.30
C MET A 1 -25.97 43.82 1.09
N LYS A 2 -24.79 44.41 0.81
CA LYS A 2 -23.54 44.46 1.59
C LYS A 2 -22.72 43.15 1.76
N ASN A 3 -21.75 43.03 0.85
CA ASN A 3 -20.53 42.23 0.97
C ASN A 3 -19.51 43.02 1.81
N LYS A 4 -18.76 42.37 2.71
CA LYS A 4 -17.56 42.94 3.36
C LYS A 4 -16.33 42.22 2.82
N LYS A 5 -15.49 42.96 2.10
CA LYS A 5 -14.17 42.53 1.60
C LYS A 5 -13.15 43.09 2.58
N GLU A 6 -12.45 42.24 3.33
CA GLU A 6 -11.29 42.67 4.10
C GLU A 6 -10.03 42.29 3.32
N VAL A 7 -9.42 43.31 2.73
CA VAL A 7 -8.04 43.29 2.25
C VAL A 7 -7.22 43.92 3.36
N TYR A 8 -6.22 43.22 3.89
CA TYR A 8 -5.18 43.88 4.69
C TYR A 8 -3.80 43.41 4.26
N GLY A 9 -3.01 44.39 3.81
CA GLY A 9 -1.78 44.23 3.06
C GLY A 9 -0.55 43.87 3.91
N PHE A 10 0.34 43.14 3.26
CA PHE A 10 1.71 42.84 3.66
C PHE A 10 2.52 44.14 3.82
N ARG A 11 2.81 44.58 5.05
CA ARG A 11 3.77 45.66 5.28
C ARG A 11 5.19 45.09 5.31
N LYS A 12 5.92 45.30 4.22
CA LYS A 12 7.38 45.14 4.18
C LYS A 12 8.02 46.09 5.20
N SER A 13 8.67 45.53 6.22
CA SER A 13 9.77 46.22 6.90
C SER A 13 11.08 45.71 6.32
N LYS A 14 11.67 46.52 5.43
CA LYS A 14 13.13 46.53 5.22
C LYS A 14 13.69 47.33 6.41
N VAL A 15 14.87 46.98 6.93
CA VAL A 15 15.60 47.62 8.07
C VAL A 15 15.50 46.88 9.41
N ALA A 16 15.98 45.64 9.46
CA ALA A 16 16.59 45.07 10.68
C ALA A 16 17.69 44.05 10.35
N LYS A 17 18.38 44.26 9.22
CA LYS A 17 19.70 43.69 8.98
C LYS A 17 20.72 44.65 9.60
N THR A 18 21.70 44.06 10.29
CA THR A 18 22.97 44.64 10.73
C THR A 18 22.92 45.75 11.80
N LEU A 19 23.30 45.43 13.04
CA LEU A 19 24.47 46.08 13.64
C LEU A 19 25.04 45.30 14.83
N CYS A 20 26.35 45.11 14.75
CA CYS A 20 27.28 44.63 15.76
C CYS A 20 27.34 45.59 16.97
N GLY A 21 27.46 45.06 18.18
CA GLY A 21 27.64 45.84 19.40
C GLY A 21 28.24 44.99 20.52
N ALA A 22 29.55 44.79 20.47
CA ALA A 22 30.33 44.22 21.55
C ALA A 22 30.30 45.13 22.78
N VAL A 23 29.99 44.60 23.97
CA VAL A 23 30.58 45.05 25.24
C VAL A 23 30.76 43.84 26.17
N LEU A 24 32.03 43.50 26.34
CA LEU A 24 32.62 42.67 27.38
C LEU A 24 32.53 43.38 28.75
N GLY A 25 32.42 42.61 29.84
CA GLY A 25 33.17 42.94 31.07
C GLY A 25 32.40 43.13 32.38
N THR A 26 32.59 42.15 33.26
CA THR A 26 32.89 42.29 34.71
C THR A 26 31.90 42.98 35.66
N ALA A 27 31.32 42.19 36.58
CA ALA A 27 31.23 42.56 37.99
C ALA A 27 31.04 41.32 38.89
N LEU A 28 32.08 41.00 39.66
CA LEU A 28 32.06 40.09 40.81
C LEU A 28 31.11 40.64 41.89
N ILE A 29 30.27 39.79 42.50
CA ILE A 29 29.74 40.08 43.83
C ILE A 29 30.24 38.98 44.77
N ALA A 30 31.16 39.42 45.63
CA ALA A 30 31.79 38.66 46.67
C ALA A 30 30.82 38.35 47.82
N LEU A 31 31.06 37.19 48.44
CA LEU A 31 30.61 36.74 49.75
C LEU A 31 30.57 37.87 50.79
N ALA A 32 29.44 37.97 51.50
CA ALA A 32 29.39 38.54 52.84
C ALA A 32 28.28 37.84 53.64
N ASP A 33 28.73 37.15 54.69
CA ASP A 33 27.99 36.41 55.70
C ASP A 33 26.79 37.16 56.31
N LYS A 34 25.74 36.41 56.68
CA LYS A 34 25.38 36.21 58.10
C LYS A 34 24.12 35.35 58.28
N ALA A 35 24.32 34.23 59.01
CA ALA A 35 23.48 33.62 60.04
C ALA A 35 22.01 33.30 59.68
N VAL A 36 21.48 32.10 59.90
CA VAL A 36 21.39 31.38 61.18
C VAL A 36 21.08 29.91 60.88
N PHE A 37 21.66 29.02 61.69
CA PHE A 37 21.42 27.58 61.70
C PHE A 37 19.93 27.20 61.80
N ALA A 38 19.45 26.50 60.78
CA ALA A 38 18.35 25.52 60.87
C ALA A 38 18.93 24.26 60.20
N ASP A 39 19.54 23.41 61.00
CA ASP A 39 18.93 22.19 61.54
C ASP A 39 18.57 21.21 60.41
N GLU A 40 19.19 20.04 60.51
CA GLU A 40 19.42 19.10 59.43
C GLU A 40 18.12 18.57 58.84
N VAL A 41 17.92 18.77 57.54
CA VAL A 41 17.27 17.77 56.70
C VAL A 41 18.16 17.56 55.49
N THR A 42 19.01 16.53 55.57
CA THR A 42 19.51 15.85 54.37
C THR A 42 18.33 15.19 53.66
N GLU A 43 17.50 16.00 52.99
CA GLU A 43 16.77 15.50 51.86
C GLU A 43 17.80 15.26 50.78
N THR A 44 18.07 13.99 50.52
CA THR A 44 18.72 13.58 49.29
C THR A 44 17.77 14.00 48.17
N THR A 45 17.88 15.26 47.73
CA THR A 45 17.31 15.70 46.46
C THR A 45 18.09 14.90 45.42
N SER A 46 17.59 13.70 45.15
CA SER A 46 17.86 13.01 43.90
C SER A 46 17.25 13.90 42.84
N THR A 47 17.99 14.94 42.45
CA THR A 47 17.81 15.65 41.21
C THR A 47 18.20 14.67 40.11
N SER A 48 17.36 13.65 39.93
CA SER A 48 17.17 13.03 38.64
C SER A 48 16.45 14.08 37.82
N THR A 49 17.19 15.06 37.31
CA THR A 49 16.73 15.93 36.24
C THR A 49 16.46 15.01 35.06
N VAL A 50 15.27 14.43 35.02
CA VAL A 50 14.69 14.00 33.76
C VAL A 50 14.52 15.31 33.01
N GLU A 51 15.43 15.59 32.08
CA GLU A 51 15.30 16.73 31.18
C GLU A 51 13.97 16.56 30.46
N VAL A 52 12.93 17.25 30.94
CA VAL A 52 11.63 17.27 30.27
C VAL A 52 11.82 18.12 29.02
N ALA A 53 12.04 17.46 27.89
CA ALA A 53 12.01 18.14 26.60
C ALA A 53 10.62 18.76 26.43
N THR A 54 10.54 20.08 26.29
CA THR A 54 9.29 20.83 26.09
C THR A 54 9.21 21.34 24.65
N THR A 55 7.99 21.55 24.14
CA THR A 55 7.75 21.88 22.73
C THR A 55 7.96 23.37 22.37
N GLY A 56 8.49 24.19 23.28
CA GLY A 56 8.57 25.65 23.13
C GLY A 56 7.21 26.37 23.20
N ASN A 57 6.11 25.63 23.25
CA ASN A 57 4.76 26.13 23.54
C ASN A 57 4.62 26.36 25.06
N PRO A 58 4.15 27.53 25.53
CA PRO A 58 3.89 27.79 26.94
C PRO A 58 2.59 27.10 27.41
N ALA A 59 2.50 25.78 27.25
CA ALA A 59 1.38 24.98 27.74
C ALA A 59 1.45 24.86 29.26
N THR A 60 0.35 25.18 29.95
CA THR A 60 0.24 25.06 31.41
C THR A 60 -0.21 23.66 31.86
N ASN A 61 -0.51 22.77 30.90
CA ASN A 61 -0.86 21.37 31.09
C ASN A 61 -0.30 20.53 29.92
N LEU A 62 0.28 19.36 30.21
CA LEU A 62 0.99 18.49 29.24
C LEU A 62 2.11 19.23 28.45
N PRO A 63 3.17 19.72 29.14
CA PRO A 63 4.27 20.42 28.49
C PRO A 63 5.24 19.50 27.74
N GLU A 64 5.15 18.17 27.95
CA GLU A 64 6.08 17.19 27.41
C GLU A 64 6.04 17.16 25.88
N ALA A 65 7.23 17.18 25.26
CA ALA A 65 7.37 16.94 23.84
C ALA A 65 7.02 15.49 23.47
N GLN A 66 6.64 15.29 22.21
CA GLN A 66 6.42 13.95 21.69
C GLN A 66 7.72 13.13 21.83
N GLY A 67 7.63 12.00 22.54
CA GLY A 67 8.75 11.08 22.73
C GLY A 67 9.18 10.40 21.43
N GLU A 68 10.28 9.65 21.49
CA GLU A 68 10.73 8.87 20.35
C GLU A 68 9.69 7.86 19.87
N MET A 69 9.64 7.69 18.55
CA MET A 69 8.81 6.67 17.93
C MET A 69 9.29 5.26 18.35
N SER A 70 8.35 4.38 18.70
CA SER A 70 8.66 3.00 19.03
C SER A 70 9.35 2.30 17.86
N GLN A 71 10.18 1.29 18.16
CA GLN A 71 10.87 0.51 17.12
C GLN A 71 9.89 -0.13 16.14
N VAL A 72 8.77 -0.67 16.63
CA VAL A 72 7.71 -1.26 15.80
C VAL A 72 7.07 -0.23 14.87
N ALA A 73 6.86 1.01 15.34
CA ALA A 73 6.33 2.07 14.49
C ALA A 73 7.35 2.54 13.44
N LYS A 74 8.64 2.63 13.79
CA LYS A 74 9.72 2.92 12.82
C LYS A 74 9.77 1.85 11.72
N GLU A 75 9.71 0.57 12.10
CA GLU A 75 9.71 -0.55 11.15
C GLU A 75 8.46 -0.59 10.27
N SER A 76 7.28 -0.38 10.86
CA SER A 76 6.02 -0.34 10.11
C SER A 76 5.98 0.82 9.12
N GLN A 77 6.51 1.98 9.48
CA GLN A 77 6.60 3.13 8.57
C GLN A 77 7.64 2.91 7.48
N ALA A 78 8.78 2.29 7.80
CA ALA A 78 9.80 1.93 6.81
C ALA A 78 9.28 0.93 5.76
N LYS A 79 8.34 0.07 6.14
CA LYS A 79 7.70 -0.90 5.23
C LYS A 79 6.40 -0.39 4.61
N ALA A 80 5.98 0.85 4.87
CA ALA A 80 4.72 1.38 4.36
C ALA A 80 4.64 1.24 2.83
N GLY A 81 3.56 0.63 2.34
CA GLY A 81 3.34 0.39 0.91
C GLY A 81 3.94 -0.90 0.35
N SER A 82 4.74 -1.63 1.14
CA SER A 82 5.24 -2.96 0.77
C SER A 82 4.08 -3.96 0.69
N LYS A 83 4.10 -4.83 -0.32
CA LYS A 83 3.12 -5.91 -0.49
C LYS A 83 3.87 -7.22 -0.58
N ASP A 84 3.71 -8.06 0.44
CA ASP A 84 4.47 -9.32 0.55
C ASP A 84 3.68 -10.52 -0.02
N SER A 85 2.42 -10.35 -0.39
CA SER A 85 1.55 -11.44 -0.87
C SER A 85 0.38 -10.93 -1.71
N ALA A 86 -0.19 -11.84 -2.51
CA ALA A 86 -1.40 -11.64 -3.29
C ALA A 86 -2.46 -12.70 -2.93
N LEU A 87 -3.73 -12.34 -3.06
CA LEU A 87 -4.83 -13.28 -2.92
C LEU A 87 -5.13 -13.93 -4.28
N PRO A 88 -5.12 -15.28 -4.37
CA PRO A 88 -5.50 -15.95 -5.61
C PRO A 88 -6.99 -15.73 -5.87
N VAL A 89 -7.34 -15.56 -7.15
CA VAL A 89 -8.71 -15.38 -7.61
C VAL A 89 -8.96 -16.37 -8.74
N GLU A 90 -9.98 -17.19 -8.60
CA GLU A 90 -10.33 -18.21 -9.60
C GLU A 90 -11.57 -17.82 -10.41
N VAL A 91 -11.53 -18.17 -11.70
CA VAL A 91 -12.65 -18.09 -12.63
C VAL A 91 -12.97 -19.52 -13.06
N SER A 92 -14.23 -19.91 -12.99
CA SER A 92 -14.68 -21.25 -13.38
C SER A 92 -14.33 -21.57 -14.84
N SER A 93 -13.74 -22.74 -15.07
CA SER A 93 -13.40 -23.31 -16.39
C SER A 93 -14.36 -24.41 -16.85
N ALA A 94 -15.45 -24.66 -16.12
CA ALA A 94 -16.28 -25.86 -16.28
C ALA A 94 -16.76 -26.12 -17.73
N ASP A 95 -17.15 -25.07 -18.47
CA ASP A 95 -17.60 -25.21 -19.86
C ASP A 95 -16.48 -25.59 -20.82
N LEU A 96 -15.28 -25.01 -20.63
CA LEU A 96 -14.09 -25.37 -21.38
C LEU A 96 -13.65 -26.80 -21.07
N ASP A 97 -13.65 -27.18 -19.79
CA ASP A 97 -13.30 -28.54 -19.35
C ASP A 97 -14.25 -29.58 -19.96
N LYS A 98 -15.55 -29.25 -20.02
CA LYS A 98 -16.53 -30.09 -20.70
C LYS A 98 -16.26 -30.21 -22.20
N ALA A 99 -15.98 -29.10 -22.90
CA ALA A 99 -15.68 -29.12 -24.33
C ALA A 99 -14.41 -29.96 -24.63
N VAL A 100 -13.39 -29.85 -23.79
CA VAL A 100 -12.16 -30.65 -23.86
C VAL A 100 -12.45 -32.14 -23.65
N ALA A 101 -13.28 -32.50 -22.67
CA ALA A 101 -13.66 -33.88 -22.43
C ALA A 101 -14.44 -34.48 -23.62
N ASP A 102 -15.36 -33.70 -24.21
CA ASP A 102 -16.13 -34.10 -25.40
C ASP A 102 -15.22 -34.30 -26.62
N ALA A 103 -14.20 -33.45 -26.79
CA ALA A 103 -13.20 -33.56 -27.85
C ALA A 103 -12.34 -34.82 -27.70
N LYS A 104 -11.79 -35.06 -26.50
CA LYS A 104 -11.01 -36.28 -26.19
C LYS A 104 -11.84 -37.54 -26.43
N SER A 105 -13.10 -37.54 -26.01
CA SER A 105 -14.03 -38.67 -26.21
C SER A 105 -14.34 -38.92 -27.69
N ALA A 106 -14.28 -37.88 -28.53
CA ALA A 106 -14.43 -38.00 -29.97
C ALA A 106 -13.15 -38.49 -30.67
N GLY A 107 -12.04 -38.68 -29.95
CA GLY A 107 -10.74 -39.04 -30.50
C GLY A 107 -9.94 -37.85 -31.05
N VAL A 108 -10.34 -36.62 -30.72
CA VAL A 108 -9.55 -35.42 -31.05
C VAL A 108 -8.38 -35.32 -30.07
N LYS A 109 -7.17 -35.07 -30.59
CA LYS A 109 -6.00 -34.79 -29.76
C LYS A 109 -6.15 -33.40 -29.14
N VAL A 110 -6.17 -33.33 -27.82
CA VAL A 110 -6.16 -32.06 -27.07
C VAL A 110 -4.82 -31.92 -26.36
N VAL A 111 -4.21 -30.75 -26.49
CA VAL A 111 -3.00 -30.35 -25.79
C VAL A 111 -3.35 -29.14 -24.94
N GLN A 112 -2.90 -29.14 -23.68
CA GLN A 112 -3.01 -27.99 -22.81
C GLN A 112 -1.72 -27.19 -22.92
N ASP A 113 -1.84 -25.92 -23.24
CA ASP A 113 -0.71 -25.00 -23.28
C ASP A 113 -0.37 -24.50 -21.86
N GLU A 114 0.73 -23.77 -21.75
CA GLU A 114 1.17 -23.17 -20.47
C GLU A 114 0.10 -22.26 -19.86
N THR A 115 0.00 -22.29 -18.53
CA THR A 115 -0.92 -21.39 -17.80
C THR A 115 -0.47 -19.95 -17.96
N LYS A 116 -1.39 -19.10 -18.44
CA LYS A 116 -1.16 -17.67 -18.62
C LYS A 116 -1.49 -16.89 -17.36
N ASP A 117 -0.48 -16.34 -16.70
CA ASP A 117 -0.68 -15.43 -15.57
C ASP A 117 -1.19 -14.05 -16.05
N LYS A 118 -2.27 -13.58 -15.42
CA LYS A 118 -2.88 -12.25 -15.66
C LYS A 118 -2.36 -11.18 -14.68
N GLY A 119 -1.44 -11.56 -13.79
CA GLY A 119 -0.79 -10.71 -12.81
C GLY A 119 -1.71 -10.30 -11.65
N THR A 120 -1.14 -9.63 -10.65
CA THR A 120 -1.87 -9.18 -9.46
C THR A 120 -2.62 -7.88 -9.72
N ALA A 121 -3.93 -7.88 -9.47
CA ALA A 121 -4.73 -6.65 -9.47
C ALA A 121 -4.57 -5.88 -8.14
N THR A 122 -4.50 -4.56 -8.22
CA THR A 122 -4.39 -3.68 -7.03
C THR A 122 -5.72 -3.04 -6.64
N THR A 123 -6.73 -3.16 -7.50
CA THR A 123 -8.08 -2.62 -7.29
C THR A 123 -9.14 -3.67 -7.61
N ALA A 124 -10.33 -3.52 -7.04
CA ALA A 124 -11.47 -4.39 -7.34
C ALA A 124 -11.91 -4.29 -8.81
N THR A 125 -11.86 -3.09 -9.40
CA THR A 125 -12.24 -2.86 -10.79
C THR A 125 -11.28 -3.56 -11.76
N GLU A 126 -9.97 -3.44 -11.54
CA GLU A 126 -8.96 -4.14 -12.34
C GLU A 126 -9.15 -5.67 -12.23
N ASN A 127 -9.41 -6.17 -11.02
CA ASN A 127 -9.68 -7.59 -10.79
C ASN A 127 -10.92 -8.07 -11.58
N ALA A 128 -12.02 -7.33 -11.52
CA ALA A 128 -13.24 -7.66 -12.25
C ALA A 128 -13.01 -7.69 -13.78
N GLN A 129 -12.29 -6.69 -14.31
CA GLN A 129 -11.92 -6.64 -15.73
C GLN A 129 -11.09 -7.87 -16.15
N LYS A 130 -10.06 -8.23 -15.37
CA LYS A 130 -9.26 -9.43 -15.64
C LYS A 130 -10.08 -10.71 -15.58
N GLN A 131 -11.01 -10.84 -14.63
CA GLN A 131 -11.90 -11.99 -14.57
C GLN A 131 -12.81 -12.09 -15.79
N ASP A 132 -13.36 -10.97 -16.27
CA ASP A 132 -14.23 -10.97 -17.44
C ASP A 132 -13.46 -11.27 -18.74
N GLU A 133 -12.22 -10.82 -18.86
CA GLU A 133 -11.32 -11.27 -19.92
C GLU A 133 -11.10 -12.78 -19.89
N ILE A 134 -10.82 -13.36 -18.70
CA ILE A 134 -10.62 -14.81 -18.54
C ILE A 134 -11.89 -15.57 -18.92
N LYS A 135 -13.06 -15.14 -18.44
CA LYS A 135 -14.36 -15.76 -18.82
C LYS A 135 -14.58 -15.74 -20.33
N SER A 136 -14.31 -14.58 -20.97
CA SER A 136 -14.47 -14.45 -22.41
C SER A 136 -13.50 -15.35 -23.18
N ASP A 137 -12.26 -15.48 -22.69
CA ASP A 137 -11.26 -16.35 -23.30
C ASP A 137 -11.64 -17.83 -23.18
N TYR A 138 -12.06 -18.29 -22.00
CA TYR A 138 -12.57 -19.65 -21.82
C TYR A 138 -13.77 -19.96 -22.70
N ALA A 139 -14.71 -19.02 -22.83
CA ALA A 139 -15.86 -19.19 -23.71
C ALA A 139 -15.45 -19.34 -25.19
N LYS A 140 -14.47 -18.54 -25.65
CA LYS A 140 -13.93 -18.66 -27.02
C LYS A 140 -13.23 -20.00 -27.23
N GLN A 141 -12.36 -20.40 -26.31
CA GLN A 141 -11.67 -21.69 -26.39
C GLN A 141 -12.66 -22.86 -26.41
N ALA A 142 -13.72 -22.82 -25.58
CA ALA A 142 -14.74 -23.85 -25.55
C ALA A 142 -15.47 -23.97 -26.90
N GLU A 143 -15.85 -22.85 -27.53
CA GLU A 143 -16.49 -22.82 -28.84
C GLU A 143 -15.56 -23.29 -29.97
N GLU A 144 -14.27 -22.94 -29.93
CA GLU A 144 -13.27 -23.41 -30.90
C GLU A 144 -13.07 -24.93 -30.79
N VAL A 145 -12.91 -25.46 -29.57
CA VAL A 145 -12.79 -26.89 -29.30
C VAL A 145 -14.05 -27.64 -29.75
N LYS A 146 -15.23 -27.10 -29.48
CA LYS A 146 -16.50 -27.68 -29.91
C LYS A 146 -16.62 -27.71 -31.44
N THR A 147 -16.32 -26.59 -32.10
CA THR A 147 -16.41 -26.46 -33.57
C THR A 147 -15.47 -27.43 -34.27
N THR A 148 -14.22 -27.51 -33.82
CA THR A 148 -13.22 -28.45 -34.36
C THR A 148 -13.62 -29.90 -34.14
N THR A 149 -14.18 -30.21 -32.97
CA THR A 149 -14.71 -31.55 -32.64
C THR A 149 -15.88 -31.96 -33.53
N GLU A 150 -16.84 -31.06 -33.76
CA GLU A 150 -17.97 -31.32 -34.65
C GLU A 150 -17.52 -31.54 -36.09
N ALA A 151 -16.59 -30.72 -36.59
CA ALA A 151 -15.99 -30.88 -37.91
C ALA A 151 -15.28 -32.24 -38.04
N TYR A 152 -14.52 -32.65 -37.02
CA TYR A 152 -13.85 -33.95 -36.98
C TYR A 152 -14.86 -35.11 -37.03
N LYS A 153 -15.91 -35.06 -36.19
CA LYS A 153 -16.98 -36.09 -36.19
C LYS A 153 -17.63 -36.21 -37.57
N LYS A 154 -18.01 -35.08 -38.19
CA LYS A 154 -18.60 -35.07 -39.54
C LYS A 154 -17.66 -35.67 -40.58
N LYS A 155 -16.38 -35.29 -40.56
CA LYS A 155 -15.35 -35.82 -41.48
C LYS A 155 -15.14 -37.32 -41.29
N SER A 156 -15.06 -37.80 -40.04
CA SER A 156 -14.91 -39.21 -39.70
C SER A 156 -16.10 -40.04 -40.22
N GLN A 157 -17.33 -39.57 -40.00
CA GLN A 157 -18.54 -40.23 -40.51
C GLN A 157 -18.59 -40.24 -42.04
N LEU A 158 -18.21 -39.14 -42.69
CA LEU A 158 -18.15 -39.05 -44.15
C LEU A 158 -17.13 -40.03 -44.75
N ILE A 159 -15.96 -40.17 -44.13
CA ILE A 159 -14.93 -41.14 -44.55
C ILE A 159 -15.48 -42.55 -44.42
N ARG A 160 -16.10 -42.88 -43.29
CA ARG A 160 -16.71 -44.19 -43.05
C ARG A 160 -17.79 -44.53 -44.09
N LEU A 161 -18.66 -43.56 -44.41
CA LEU A 161 -19.71 -43.76 -45.42
C LEU A 161 -19.13 -43.99 -46.82
N LYS A 162 -18.08 -43.24 -47.20
CA LYS A 162 -17.39 -43.44 -48.49
C LYS A 162 -16.76 -44.83 -48.57
N GLN A 163 -16.14 -45.30 -47.49
CA GLN A 163 -15.54 -46.63 -47.43
C GLN A 163 -16.58 -47.75 -47.56
N ILE A 164 -17.73 -47.63 -46.89
CA ILE A 164 -18.83 -48.60 -47.02
C ILE A 164 -19.34 -48.64 -48.47
N LYS A 165 -19.56 -47.48 -49.10
CA LYS A 165 -20.02 -47.41 -50.49
C LYS A 165 -19.02 -48.00 -51.49
N SER A 166 -17.71 -47.94 -51.22
CA SER A 166 -16.70 -48.56 -52.08
C SER A 166 -16.60 -50.08 -51.94
N MET A 167 -17.20 -50.66 -50.90
CA MET A 167 -17.20 -52.10 -50.62
C MET A 167 -18.46 -52.83 -51.13
N LEU A 168 -19.45 -52.08 -51.62
CA LEU A 168 -20.70 -52.58 -52.23
C LEU A 168 -20.61 -52.47 -53.75
#